data_AF-A0A1G0ZQB3-F1
#
_entry.id   AF-A0A1G0ZQB3-F1
#
_cell.length_a   1.000
_cell.length_b   1.000
_cell.length_c   1.000
_cell.angle_alpha   90.00
_cell.angle_beta   90.00
_cell.angle_gamma   90.00
#
_symmetry.space_group_name_H-M   'P 1'
#
loop_
_entity.id
_entity.type
_entity.pdbx_description
1 polymer ?
#
loop_
_entity_poly.entity_id
_entity_poly.type
_entity_poly.pdbx_seq_one_letter_code
_entity_poly.pdbx_strand_id
1 'polypeptide(L)'
;MTQRKISAKWYISPRGRLIEVTRGTHIEQVAFEPRTFGLTKQEVDRIYRKHHEECYVERWARQEIMLGLMKKGWIRVLIDKNNYVNFELAYTMDRHVNNIFVMLEHIKKIVGKRKYRRMGLRVIQSGCCLVHKYDMSGEDNFIEEMGK
;
A
#
# COMPACT_ATOMS: atom_id res chain seq x y z
N MET A 1 17.11 4.54 -24.89
CA MET A 1 17.15 3.89 -23.56
C MET A 1 15.74 3.77 -23.02
N THR A 2 15.14 2.59 -23.12
CA THR A 2 13.76 2.33 -22.64
C THR A 2 13.78 2.36 -21.12
N GLN A 3 13.26 3.43 -20.50
CA GLN A 3 13.11 3.45 -19.04
C GLN A 3 12.23 2.27 -18.63
N ARG A 4 12.82 1.29 -17.94
CA ARG A 4 12.08 0.18 -17.33
C ARG A 4 11.03 0.81 -16.40
N LYS A 5 9.75 0.70 -16.75
CA LYS A 5 8.63 1.10 -15.88
C LYS A 5 8.73 0.27 -14.61
N ILE A 6 9.18 0.88 -13.52
CA ILE A 6 9.22 0.24 -12.20
C ILE A 6 7.81 0.35 -11.65
N SER A 7 7.00 -0.69 -11.85
CA SER A 7 5.82 -0.90 -11.02
C SER A 7 6.24 -1.83 -9.88
N ALA A 8 6.32 -1.29 -8.68
CA ALA A 8 6.74 -2.06 -7.52
C ALA A 8 5.69 -1.95 -6.42
N LYS A 9 5.44 -3.06 -5.75
CA LYS A 9 4.26 -3.28 -4.91
C LYS A 9 4.70 -3.87 -3.58
N TRP A 10 4.26 -3.26 -2.49
CA TRP A 10 4.54 -3.74 -1.14
C TRP A 10 3.32 -3.65 -0.25
N TYR A 11 3.45 -4.31 0.89
CA TYR A 11 2.67 -4.09 2.10
C TYR A 11 3.59 -3.69 3.25
N ILE A 12 3.08 -2.85 4.14
CA ILE A 12 3.66 -2.61 5.46
C ILE A 12 2.72 -3.23 6.48
N SER A 13 3.23 -4.17 7.28
CA SER A 13 2.47 -4.74 8.37
C SER A 13 2.21 -3.71 9.48
N PRO A 14 1.24 -3.95 10.38
CA PRO A 14 1.00 -3.08 11.53
C PRO A 14 2.21 -2.91 12.46
N ARG A 15 3.18 -3.83 12.37
CA ARG A 15 4.45 -3.80 13.13
C ARG A 15 5.63 -3.21 12.34
N GLY A 16 5.37 -2.57 11.19
CA GLY A 16 6.39 -1.92 10.37
C GLY A 16 7.20 -2.86 9.45
N ARG A 17 6.95 -4.18 9.48
CA ARG A 17 7.60 -5.12 8.54
C ARG A 17 7.15 -4.85 7.10
N LEU A 18 8.12 -4.70 6.20
CA LEU A 18 7.91 -4.60 4.76
C LEU A 18 7.76 -5.99 4.13
N ILE A 19 6.75 -6.15 3.26
CA ILE A 19 6.48 -7.37 2.50
C ILE A 19 6.36 -6.99 1.04
N GLU A 20 7.26 -7.51 0.20
CA GLU A 20 7.20 -7.33 -1.25
C GLU A 20 6.10 -8.23 -1.84
N VAL A 21 5.36 -7.68 -2.80
CA VAL A 21 4.35 -8.43 -3.57
C VAL A 21 5.05 -9.03 -4.79
N THR A 22 5.27 -10.34 -4.74
CA THR A 22 5.94 -11.08 -5.83
C THR A 22 4.95 -11.77 -6.75
N ARG A 23 3.70 -11.96 -6.31
CA ARG A 23 2.64 -12.67 -7.05
C ARG A 23 1.68 -11.76 -7.80
N GLY A 24 2.18 -11.02 -8.79
CA GLY A 24 1.33 -10.23 -9.68
C GLY A 24 0.71 -9.03 -8.95
N THR A 25 -0.47 -9.20 -8.37
CA THR A 25 -1.27 -8.17 -7.69
C THR A 25 -1.23 -8.29 -6.16
N HIS A 26 -1.64 -7.21 -5.49
CA HIS A 26 -1.77 -7.15 -4.03
C HIS A 26 -2.74 -8.21 -3.50
N ILE A 27 -3.88 -8.42 -4.18
CA ILE A 27 -4.89 -9.39 -3.75
C ILE A 27 -4.44 -10.84 -3.97
N GLU A 28 -3.74 -11.11 -5.07
CA GLU A 28 -3.15 -12.43 -5.33
C GLU A 28 -2.15 -12.81 -4.23
N GLN A 29 -1.31 -11.88 -3.78
CA GLN A 29 -0.40 -12.12 -2.66
C GLN A 29 -1.16 -12.48 -1.37
N VAL A 30 -2.22 -11.73 -1.04
CA VAL A 30 -3.02 -11.98 0.17
C VAL A 30 -3.74 -13.33 0.11
N ALA A 31 -4.33 -13.65 -1.03
CA ALA A 31 -5.07 -14.89 -1.18
C ALA A 31 -4.15 -16.13 -1.26
N PHE A 32 -2.93 -15.98 -1.77
CA PHE A 32 -1.94 -17.06 -1.78
C PHE A 32 -1.29 -17.27 -0.40
N GLU A 33 -0.98 -16.20 0.34
CA GLU A 33 -0.33 -16.26 1.66
C GLU A 33 -1.18 -15.64 2.78
N PRO A 34 -2.43 -16.07 3.00
CA PRO A 34 -3.36 -15.37 3.88
C PRO A 34 -2.84 -15.31 5.33
N ARG A 35 -2.09 -16.33 5.77
CA ARG A 35 -1.51 -16.39 7.11
C ARG A 35 -0.55 -15.23 7.39
N THR A 36 0.22 -14.79 6.39
CA THR A 36 1.11 -13.62 6.50
C THR A 36 0.33 -12.37 6.88
N PHE A 37 -0.92 -12.27 6.42
CA PHE A 37 -1.82 -11.14 6.63
C PHE A 37 -2.76 -11.32 7.83
N GLY A 38 -2.56 -12.38 8.63
CA GLY A 38 -3.44 -12.69 9.76
C GLY A 38 -4.85 -13.10 9.31
N LEU A 39 -4.93 -13.80 8.17
CA LEU A 39 -6.12 -14.42 7.63
C LEU A 39 -5.90 -15.92 7.42
N THR A 40 -6.98 -16.65 7.28
CA THR A 40 -7.01 -18.03 6.83
C THR A 40 -7.51 -18.11 5.38
N LYS A 41 -7.16 -19.18 4.69
CA LYS A 41 -7.70 -19.44 3.35
C LYS A 41 -9.23 -19.51 3.37
N GLN A 42 -9.80 -20.14 4.40
CA GLN A 42 -11.25 -20.24 4.59
C GLN A 42 -11.92 -18.87 4.73
N GLU A 43 -11.31 -17.92 5.43
CA GLU A 43 -11.83 -16.55 5.53
C GLU A 43 -11.82 -15.84 4.17
N VAL A 44 -10.73 -15.96 3.40
CA VAL A 44 -10.63 -15.40 2.04
C VAL A 44 -11.70 -16.01 1.14
N ASP A 45 -11.78 -17.34 1.08
CA ASP A 45 -12.76 -18.08 0.26
C ASP A 45 -14.20 -17.75 0.68
N ARG A 46 -14.45 -17.50 1.98
CA ARG A 46 -15.77 -17.10 2.47
C ARG A 46 -16.15 -15.71 1.97
N ILE A 47 -15.23 -14.75 1.93
CA ILE A 47 -15.51 -13.40 1.43
C ILE A 47 -15.78 -13.43 -0.07
N TYR A 48 -15.00 -14.19 -0.85
CA TYR A 48 -15.27 -14.36 -2.28
C TYR A 48 -16.64 -15.00 -2.57
N ARG A 49 -16.97 -16.07 -1.84
CA ARG A 49 -18.29 -16.72 -1.95
C ARG A 49 -19.44 -15.81 -1.57
N LYS A 50 -19.29 -14.98 -0.53
CA LYS A 50 -20.29 -13.98 -0.10
C LYS A 50 -20.66 -13.01 -1.23
N HIS A 51 -19.71 -12.65 -2.09
CA HIS A 51 -19.93 -11.73 -3.22
C HIS A 51 -20.25 -12.43 -4.54
N HIS A 52 -20.34 -13.76 -4.56
CA HIS A 52 -20.49 -14.55 -5.78
C HIS A 52 -19.39 -14.26 -6.83
N GLU A 53 -18.17 -14.02 -6.36
CA GLU A 53 -17.01 -13.72 -7.20
C GLU A 53 -16.05 -14.92 -7.22
N GLU A 54 -15.45 -15.18 -8.39
CA GLU A 54 -14.31 -16.11 -8.46
C GLU A 54 -13.15 -15.58 -7.62
N CYS A 55 -12.39 -16.49 -7.01
CA CYS A 55 -11.22 -16.13 -6.22
C CYS A 55 -10.26 -15.28 -7.07
N TYR A 56 -9.60 -14.31 -6.44
CA TYR A 56 -8.65 -13.37 -7.05
C TYR A 56 -9.25 -12.30 -7.96
N VAL A 57 -10.55 -12.32 -8.26
CA VAL A 57 -11.19 -11.26 -9.06
C VAL A 57 -11.15 -9.92 -8.31
N GLU A 58 -10.75 -8.86 -9.02
CA GLU A 58 -10.63 -7.50 -8.46
C GLU A 58 -11.97 -6.75 -8.45
N ARG A 59 -12.89 -7.16 -7.58
CA ARG A 59 -14.20 -6.52 -7.39
C ARG A 59 -14.55 -6.33 -5.90
N TRP A 60 -15.76 -6.65 -5.47
CA TRP A 60 -16.27 -6.34 -4.12
C TRP A 60 -15.56 -7.15 -3.04
N ALA A 61 -15.24 -8.43 -3.32
CA ALA A 61 -14.50 -9.26 -2.38
C ALA A 61 -13.09 -8.70 -2.12
N ARG A 62 -12.40 -8.23 -3.17
CA ARG A 62 -11.11 -7.54 -3.03
C ARG A 62 -11.27 -6.31 -2.12
N GLN A 63 -12.27 -5.47 -2.37
CA GLN A 63 -12.46 -4.26 -1.57
C GLN A 63 -12.70 -4.57 -0.09
N GLU A 64 -13.53 -5.58 0.21
CA GLU A 64 -13.78 -6.02 1.58
C GLU A 64 -12.51 -6.55 2.26
N ILE A 65 -11.74 -7.41 1.58
CA ILE A 65 -10.48 -7.96 2.13
C ILE A 65 -9.47 -6.83 2.37
N MET A 66 -9.24 -5.97 1.36
CA MET A 66 -8.25 -4.90 1.46
C MET A 66 -8.61 -3.90 2.55
N LEU A 67 -9.87 -3.47 2.62
CA LEU A 67 -10.34 -2.57 3.67
C LEU A 67 -10.23 -3.22 5.04
N GLY A 68 -10.54 -4.52 5.17
CA GLY A 68 -10.36 -5.28 6.40
C GLY A 68 -8.90 -5.32 6.87
N LEU A 69 -7.95 -5.56 5.96
CA LEU A 69 -6.52 -5.51 6.27
C LEU A 69 -6.08 -4.11 6.69
N MET A 70 -6.50 -3.09 5.95
CA MET A 70 -6.16 -1.70 6.26
C MET A 70 -6.71 -1.25 7.60
N LYS A 71 -7.93 -1.69 7.96
CA LYS A 71 -8.51 -1.47 9.30
C LYS A 71 -7.72 -2.16 10.41
N LYS A 72 -7.02 -3.27 10.11
CA LYS A 72 -6.08 -3.94 11.01
C LYS A 72 -4.71 -3.27 11.07
N GLY A 73 -4.50 -2.15 10.38
CA GLY A 73 -3.26 -1.37 10.37
C GLY A 73 -2.26 -1.75 9.28
N TRP A 74 -2.67 -2.55 8.29
CA TRP A 74 -1.84 -2.80 7.11
C TRP A 74 -1.85 -1.60 6.18
N ILE A 75 -0.71 -1.30 5.56
CA ILE A 75 -0.59 -0.22 4.57
C ILE A 75 -0.22 -0.84 3.23
N ARG A 76 -0.98 -0.52 2.18
CA ARG A 76 -0.68 -0.97 0.81
C ARG A 76 0.18 0.08 0.12
N VAL A 77 1.27 -0.34 -0.50
CA VAL A 77 2.22 0.57 -1.16
C VAL A 77 2.33 0.21 -2.65
N LEU A 78 2.22 1.21 -3.51
CA LEU A 78 2.39 1.07 -4.95
C LEU A 78 3.22 2.23 -5.51
N ILE A 79 4.34 1.91 -6.14
CA ILE A 79 5.01 2.83 -7.07
C ILE A 79 4.37 2.62 -8.44
N ASP A 80 3.67 3.64 -8.93
CA ASP A 80 2.99 3.56 -10.22
C ASP A 80 3.88 3.99 -11.39
N LYS A 81 3.37 3.77 -12.60
CA LYS A 81 4.05 4.13 -13.87
C LYS A 81 4.24 5.64 -14.06
N ASN A 82 3.57 6.47 -13.26
CA ASN A 82 3.63 7.93 -13.31
C ASN A 82 4.58 8.51 -12.25
N ASN A 83 5.41 7.66 -11.62
CA ASN A 83 6.33 8.02 -10.54
C ASN A 83 5.63 8.56 -9.29
N TYR A 84 4.41 8.08 -8.98
CA TYR A 84 3.80 8.31 -7.68
C TYR A 84 4.03 7.13 -6.75
N VAL A 85 4.44 7.41 -5.52
CA VAL A 85 4.31 6.47 -4.40
C VAL A 85 2.91 6.63 -3.83
N ASN A 86 2.14 5.55 -3.81
CA ASN A 86 0.80 5.52 -3.25
C ASN A 86 0.84 4.72 -1.96
N PHE A 87 0.48 5.33 -0.84
CA PHE A 87 0.17 4.65 0.40
C PHE A 87 -1.34 4.62 0.56
N GLU A 88 -1.91 3.44 0.69
CA GLU A 88 -3.32 3.26 0.92
C GLU A 88 -3.54 2.63 2.31
N LEU A 89 -4.43 3.27 3.06
CA LEU A 89 -4.75 2.98 4.46
C LEU A 89 -6.24 3.20 4.68
N ALA A 90 -6.79 2.66 5.77
CA ALA A 90 -8.21 2.83 6.07
C ALA A 90 -8.49 4.25 6.61
N TYR A 91 -7.62 4.72 7.49
CA TYR A 91 -7.63 6.02 8.16
C TYR A 91 -6.21 6.35 8.65
N THR A 92 -5.84 7.63 8.69
CA THR A 92 -4.52 8.02 9.21
C THR A 92 -4.49 7.81 10.73
N MET A 93 -3.41 7.22 11.22
CA MET A 93 -3.11 7.04 12.64
C MET A 93 -1.65 7.44 12.84
N ASP A 94 -1.27 7.92 14.02
CA ASP A 94 0.11 8.36 14.29
C ASP A 94 1.15 7.27 13.97
N ARG A 95 0.84 6.00 14.30
CA ARG A 95 1.67 4.84 13.96
C ARG A 95 1.90 4.63 12.45
N HIS A 96 1.03 5.16 11.60
CA HIS A 96 1.20 5.07 10.15
C HIS A 96 2.27 6.05 9.64
N VAL A 97 2.47 7.20 10.29
CA VAL A 97 3.46 8.20 9.87
C VAL A 97 4.88 7.61 9.93
N ASN A 98 5.24 6.97 11.04
CA ASN A 98 6.54 6.31 11.19
C ASN A 98 6.74 5.19 10.17
N ASN A 99 5.71 4.37 9.94
CA ASN A 99 5.77 3.28 8.95
C ASN A 99 5.92 3.81 7.52
N ILE A 100 5.23 4.91 7.19
CA ILE A 100 5.37 5.59 5.89
C ILE A 100 6.79 6.11 5.73
N PHE A 101 7.35 6.78 6.75
CA PHE A 101 8.72 7.30 6.72
C PHE A 101 9.76 6.21 6.47
N VAL A 102 9.70 5.11 7.21
CA VAL A 102 10.62 3.96 7.01
C VAL A 102 10.53 3.42 5.58
N MET A 103 9.32 3.35 5.02
CA MET A 103 9.13 2.91 3.64
C MET A 103 9.64 3.94 2.63
N LEU A 104 9.47 5.23 2.88
CA LEU A 104 10.00 6.29 2.01
C LEU A 104 11.54 6.22 1.93
N GLU A 105 12.22 6.03 3.06
CA GLU A 105 13.67 5.82 3.10
C GLU A 105 14.09 4.53 2.38
N HIS A 106 13.30 3.46 2.48
CA HIS A 106 13.52 2.24 1.70
C HIS A 106 13.38 2.47 0.19
N ILE A 107 12.32 3.18 -0.24
CA ILE A 107 12.08 3.54 -1.63
C ILE A 107 13.22 4.40 -2.17
N LYS A 108 13.68 5.40 -1.41
CA LYS A 108 14.81 6.28 -1.75
C LYS A 108 16.08 5.49 -2.05
N LYS A 109 16.36 4.43 -1.29
CA LYS A 109 17.48 3.50 -1.54
C LYS A 109 17.29 2.70 -2.84
N ILE A 110 16.08 2.21 -3.11
CA ILE A 110 15.79 1.42 -4.33
C ILE A 110 15.86 2.27 -5.59
N VAL A 111 15.18 3.42 -5.60
CA VAL A 111 15.01 4.24 -6.81
C VAL A 111 16.15 5.23 -7.03
N GLY A 112 16.95 5.47 -5.99
CA GLY A 112 18.03 6.45 -5.97
C GLY A 112 17.55 7.88 -5.72
N LYS A 113 18.35 8.66 -4.99
CA LYS A 113 18.03 10.03 -4.53
C LYS A 113 17.57 10.98 -5.65
N ARG A 114 18.19 10.92 -6.83
CA ARG A 114 17.85 11.79 -7.97
C ARG A 114 16.45 11.52 -8.53
N LYS A 115 16.05 10.25 -8.61
CA LYS A 115 14.71 9.87 -9.09
C LYS A 115 13.67 10.16 -8.02
N TYR A 116 13.97 9.81 -6.77
CA TYR A 116 13.09 10.01 -5.62
C TYR A 116 12.60 11.47 -5.49
N ARG A 117 13.49 12.47 -5.62
CA ARG A 117 13.15 13.90 -5.57
C ARG A 117 12.19 14.39 -6.68
N ARG A 118 11.94 13.57 -7.70
CA ARG A 118 11.04 13.89 -8.82
C ARG A 118 9.74 13.07 -8.77
N MET A 119 9.59 12.25 -7.72
CA MET A 119 8.38 11.45 -7.50
C MET A 119 7.34 12.28 -6.77
N GLY A 120 6.07 11.95 -6.99
CA GLY A 120 4.98 12.45 -6.14
C GLY A 120 4.61 11.42 -5.07
N LEU A 121 3.95 11.88 -4.03
CA LEU A 121 3.40 11.03 -2.97
C LEU A 121 1.90 11.21 -2.87
N ARG A 122 1.19 10.10 -2.76
CA ARG A 122 -0.26 10.07 -2.48
C ARG A 122 -0.53 9.24 -1.26
N VAL A 123 -1.27 9.81 -0.32
CA VAL A 123 -1.83 9.11 0.83
C VAL A 123 -3.33 8.99 0.59
N ILE A 124 -3.81 7.76 0.45
CA ILE A 124 -5.19 7.42 0.07
C ILE A 124 -5.85 6.79 1.29
N GLN A 125 -6.91 7.42 1.78
CA GLN A 125 -7.75 6.90 2.86
C GLN A 125 -8.99 6.23 2.27
N SER A 126 -8.94 4.91 2.12
CA SER A 126 -10.02 4.15 1.47
C SER A 126 -11.28 4.01 2.32
N GLY A 127 -11.23 4.34 3.61
CA GLY A 127 -12.41 4.42 4.47
C GLY A 127 -13.32 5.62 4.20
N CYS A 128 -12.78 6.71 3.64
CA CYS A 128 -13.47 7.98 3.43
C CYS A 128 -13.26 8.59 2.03
N CYS A 129 -12.66 7.82 1.10
CA CYS A 129 -12.37 8.25 -0.27
C CYS A 129 -11.52 9.53 -0.38
N LEU A 130 -10.66 9.79 0.62
CA LEU A 130 -9.82 10.98 0.67
C LEU A 130 -8.44 10.70 0.05
N VAL A 131 -7.93 11.64 -0.74
CA VAL A 131 -6.59 11.54 -1.36
C VAL A 131 -5.81 12.82 -1.07
N HIS A 132 -4.75 12.69 -0.29
CA HIS A 132 -3.76 13.74 -0.11
C HIS A 132 -2.62 13.57 -1.09
N LYS A 133 -2.10 14.67 -1.63
CA LYS A 133 -0.96 14.69 -2.56
C LYS A 133 0.15 15.55 -1.98
N TYR A 134 1.36 15.04 -2.03
CA TYR A 134 2.55 15.71 -1.53
C TYR A 134 3.66 15.66 -2.58
N ASP A 135 4.52 16.67 -2.56
CA ASP A 135 5.78 16.67 -3.29
C ASP A 135 6.88 16.04 -2.42
N MET A 136 7.73 15.21 -3.04
CA MET A 136 8.87 14.55 -2.40
C MET A 136 10.13 15.41 -2.40
N SER A 137 10.05 16.63 -2.94
CA SER A 137 11.18 17.57 -3.01
C SER A 137 11.56 18.19 -1.66
N GLY A 138 10.64 18.22 -0.68
CA GLY A 138 10.87 18.72 0.69
C GLY A 138 10.36 17.74 1.76
N GLU A 139 11.24 16.86 2.25
CA GLU A 139 10.93 15.82 3.25
C GLU A 139 10.41 16.39 4.59
N ASP A 140 10.83 17.61 4.95
CA ASP A 140 10.53 18.23 6.25
C ASP A 140 9.08 18.73 6.37
N ASN A 141 8.48 19.22 5.27
CA ASN A 141 7.09 19.71 5.28
C ASN A 141 6.06 18.57 5.38
N PHE A 142 6.41 17.37 4.90
CA PHE A 142 5.49 16.22 4.89
C PHE A 142 5.15 15.73 6.31
N ILE A 143 6.12 15.74 7.22
CA ILE A 143 5.92 15.27 8.61
C ILE A 143 5.02 16.25 9.36
N GLU A 144 5.23 17.56 9.19
CA GLU A 144 4.40 18.59 9.82
C GLU A 144 2.96 18.60 9.30
N GLU A 145 2.74 18.28 8.02
CA GLU A 145 1.40 18.21 7.43
C GLU A 145 0.64 16.93 7.80
N MET A 146 1.33 15.82 8.06
CA MET A 146 0.72 14.54 8.43
C MET A 146 0.53 14.34 9.94
N GLY A 147 1.26 15.11 10.76
CA GLY A 147 1.18 15.07 12.23
C GLY A 147 0.22 16.10 12.85
N LYS A 148 -0.45 16.92 12.04
CA LYS A 148 -1.55 17.82 12.43
C LYS A 148 -2.90 17.13 12.24
#